data_AF-A0A9P3BYG8-F1
#
_entry.id   AF-A0A9P3BYG8-F1
#
_cell.length_a   1.000
_cell.length_b   1.000
_cell.length_c   1.000
_cell.angle_alpha   90.00
_cell.angle_beta   90.00
_cell.angle_gamma   90.00
#
_symmetry.space_group_name_H-M   'P 1'
#
loop_
_entity.id
_entity.type
_entity.pdbx_description
1 polymer ?
#
loop_
_entity_poly.entity_id
_entity_poly.type
_entity_poly.pdbx_seq_one_letter_code
_entity_poly.pdbx_strand_id
1 'polypeptide(L)'
;MRSFLLLLGAGIPALAATAGEFSVLAFNVAGLPAVLNGNDVPGDKTENSRQIGQKFAQYGYDVIHVQEDFNYHAYIYETDNHPYRTPTSGGAGIGSGLNTLSNFQFTNFVRTKWGTCSDAEGADCLTPKGFTSMRVRVDEGVYVDFYNLHADAGSNAADVTARSANLQQVADYIKVNSVGNAVLVFGDTNARYTSAGENIRVFQTQNGMVNPWVELILKGAEPAQGTSALICQNPSTTNNCETVDKIFYRGSRAVDLKAVFWNYESDKFLSSSGTILSDHNPITSTFTWTMSNSFRQSDLFGGPHGTWFNDLDSLPSTSSGQNKPSKISLRGASRLDSVGLTLTSGKSYIHGGTGGNLAELTLAANEYWTKAKLCEGQYNGHTRNFYLLATTSTGRTVSAGTATSDCKEFAAAQGWQIVGFYGQDGDEMDQLGFIYGLI
;
A
#
# COMPACT_ATOMS: atom_id res chain seq x y z
N MET A 1 23.58 -48.56 -5.01
CA MET A 1 23.80 -47.30 -4.27
C MET A 1 24.26 -46.24 -5.27
N ARG A 2 23.41 -45.26 -5.59
CA ARG A 2 23.80 -44.08 -6.37
C ARG A 2 23.76 -42.90 -5.40
N SER A 3 24.94 -42.41 -5.01
CA SER A 3 25.07 -41.20 -4.20
C SER A 3 24.64 -39.99 -5.02
N PHE A 4 23.62 -39.28 -4.57
CA PHE A 4 23.35 -37.92 -5.00
C PHE A 4 24.24 -36.99 -4.17
N LEU A 5 25.21 -36.37 -4.84
CA LEU A 5 25.97 -35.25 -4.30
C LEU A 5 25.05 -34.02 -4.35
N LEU A 6 24.50 -33.60 -3.20
CA LEU A 6 23.87 -32.29 -3.08
C LEU A 6 24.99 -31.24 -3.09
N LEU A 7 25.16 -30.51 -4.19
CA LEU A 7 25.87 -29.23 -4.15
C LEU A 7 24.95 -28.19 -3.51
N LEU A 8 25.23 -27.87 -2.24
CA LEU A 8 24.75 -26.64 -1.60
C LEU A 8 25.50 -25.47 -2.25
N GLY A 9 24.92 -24.89 -3.29
CA GLY A 9 25.35 -23.59 -3.78
C GLY A 9 25.04 -22.53 -2.72
N ALA A 10 26.08 -22.05 -2.03
CA ALA A 10 25.98 -20.83 -1.25
C ALA A 10 25.69 -19.68 -2.23
N GLY A 11 24.41 -19.30 -2.33
CA GLY A 11 24.01 -18.12 -3.10
C GLY A 11 24.72 -16.91 -2.53
N ILE A 12 25.53 -16.25 -3.36
CA ILE A 12 26.00 -14.90 -3.06
C ILE A 12 24.72 -14.08 -2.86
N PRO A 13 24.50 -13.42 -1.70
CA PRO A 13 23.33 -12.58 -1.52
C PRO A 13 23.37 -11.53 -2.62
N ALA A 14 22.39 -11.57 -3.53
CA ALA A 14 22.18 -10.51 -4.49
C ALA A 14 22.03 -9.22 -3.70
N LEU A 15 22.76 -8.17 -4.09
CA LEU A 15 22.57 -6.85 -3.50
C LEU A 15 21.11 -6.43 -3.76
N ALA A 16 20.39 -6.05 -2.70
CA ALA A 16 19.03 -5.55 -2.82
C ALA A 16 18.97 -4.40 -3.84
N ALA A 17 17.93 -4.40 -4.69
CA ALA A 17 17.79 -3.39 -5.72
C ALA A 17 17.59 -2.01 -5.07
N THR A 18 18.33 -0.99 -5.55
CA THR A 18 18.18 0.39 -5.05
C THR A 18 17.22 1.22 -5.87
N ALA A 19 16.75 0.69 -7.00
CA ALA A 19 15.75 1.29 -7.86
C ALA A 19 15.03 0.20 -8.64
N GLY A 20 13.83 0.49 -9.11
CA GLY A 20 13.02 -0.42 -9.91
C GLY A 20 11.81 0.28 -10.51
N GLU A 21 10.97 -0.53 -11.12
CA GLU A 21 9.74 -0.09 -11.78
C GLU A 21 8.62 -1.09 -11.49
N PHE A 22 7.38 -0.60 -11.41
CA PHE A 22 6.18 -1.44 -11.42
C PHE A 22 5.02 -0.70 -12.08
N SER A 23 4.06 -1.47 -12.57
CA SER A 23 2.86 -0.99 -13.25
C SER A 23 1.60 -1.25 -12.43
N VAL A 24 0.60 -0.38 -12.56
CA VAL A 24 -0.71 -0.57 -11.93
C VAL A 24 -1.85 -0.42 -12.93
N LEU A 25 -2.97 -1.08 -12.67
CA LEU A 25 -4.20 -0.96 -13.44
C LEU A 25 -5.39 -0.76 -12.50
N ALA A 26 -6.24 0.22 -12.78
CA ALA A 26 -7.56 0.36 -12.17
C ALA A 26 -8.62 0.00 -13.21
N PHE A 27 -9.54 -0.91 -12.86
CA PHE A 27 -10.62 -1.28 -13.77
C PHE A 27 -11.91 -1.65 -13.04
N ASN A 28 -12.96 -0.84 -13.20
CA ASN A 28 -14.32 -1.27 -12.89
C ASN A 28 -14.73 -2.35 -13.90
N VAL A 29 -15.00 -3.57 -13.42
CA VAL A 29 -15.22 -4.75 -14.26
C VAL A 29 -16.69 -5.04 -14.54
N ALA A 30 -17.60 -4.13 -14.16
CA ALA A 30 -19.02 -4.21 -14.48
C ALA A 30 -19.69 -5.54 -14.03
N GLY A 31 -19.30 -6.04 -12.85
CA GLY A 31 -19.65 -7.38 -12.38
C GLY A 31 -20.96 -7.50 -11.60
N LEU A 32 -21.88 -6.54 -11.75
CA LEU A 32 -23.24 -6.61 -11.19
C LEU A 32 -24.05 -7.78 -11.80
N PRO A 33 -24.97 -8.41 -11.05
CA PRO A 33 -25.87 -9.45 -11.59
C PRO A 33 -26.57 -9.00 -12.87
N ALA A 34 -26.71 -9.88 -13.87
CA ALA A 34 -27.29 -9.53 -15.17
C ALA A 34 -28.70 -8.89 -15.07
N VAL A 35 -29.48 -9.25 -14.05
CA VAL A 35 -30.84 -8.71 -13.79
C VAL A 35 -30.81 -7.25 -13.32
N LEU A 36 -29.70 -6.80 -12.73
CA LEU A 36 -29.50 -5.43 -12.23
C LEU A 36 -28.64 -4.59 -13.19
N ASN A 37 -28.34 -5.12 -14.38
CA ASN A 37 -27.33 -4.56 -15.27
C ASN A 37 -27.94 -3.69 -16.39
N GLY A 38 -28.01 -2.38 -16.15
CA GLY A 38 -28.46 -1.37 -17.13
C GLY A 38 -27.34 -0.67 -17.90
N ASN A 39 -26.11 -1.20 -17.88
CA ASN A 39 -24.91 -0.49 -18.37
C ASN A 39 -24.56 -0.74 -19.85
N ASP A 40 -25.46 -1.36 -20.61
CA ASP A 40 -25.35 -1.61 -22.06
C ASP A 40 -24.05 -2.32 -22.54
N VAL A 41 -23.30 -2.98 -21.63
CA VAL A 41 -22.12 -3.78 -22.00
C VAL A 41 -22.56 -5.02 -22.79
N PRO A 42 -22.13 -5.18 -24.07
CA PRO A 42 -22.55 -6.31 -24.89
C PRO A 42 -21.95 -7.65 -24.44
N GLY A 43 -22.65 -8.74 -24.76
CA GLY A 43 -22.15 -10.11 -24.55
C GLY A 43 -22.57 -10.74 -23.23
N ASP A 44 -22.10 -11.96 -23.00
CA ASP A 44 -22.34 -12.71 -21.76
C ASP A 44 -21.37 -12.26 -20.66
N LYS A 45 -21.88 -11.93 -19.47
CA LYS A 45 -21.05 -11.39 -18.37
C LYS A 45 -20.03 -12.40 -17.86
N THR A 46 -20.39 -13.69 -17.80
CA THR A 46 -19.45 -14.73 -17.39
C THR A 46 -18.29 -14.81 -18.38
N GLU A 47 -18.57 -14.82 -19.68
CA GLU A 47 -17.54 -14.85 -20.71
C GLU A 47 -16.73 -13.55 -20.77
N ASN A 48 -17.36 -12.39 -20.59
CA ASN A 48 -16.67 -11.11 -20.50
C ASN A 48 -15.70 -11.10 -19.31
N SER A 49 -16.12 -11.58 -18.14
CA SER A 49 -15.26 -11.69 -16.95
C SER A 49 -14.09 -12.65 -17.18
N ARG A 50 -14.28 -13.79 -17.87
CA ARG A 50 -13.17 -14.66 -18.27
C ARG A 50 -12.18 -13.94 -19.18
N GLN A 51 -12.67 -13.20 -20.18
CA GLN A 51 -11.82 -12.44 -21.08
C GLN A 51 -11.05 -11.32 -20.35
N ILE A 52 -11.68 -10.66 -19.36
CA ILE A 52 -10.99 -9.69 -18.49
C ILE A 52 -9.83 -10.38 -17.76
N GLY A 53 -10.07 -11.53 -17.10
CA GLY A 53 -9.01 -12.28 -16.41
C GLY A 53 -7.88 -12.76 -17.35
N GLN A 54 -8.23 -13.24 -18.56
CA GLN A 54 -7.24 -13.60 -19.59
C GLN A 54 -6.37 -12.41 -19.98
N LYS A 55 -6.96 -11.22 -20.12
CA LYS A 55 -6.24 -9.99 -20.46
C LYS A 55 -5.37 -9.49 -19.32
N PHE A 56 -5.81 -9.63 -18.07
CA PHE A 56 -4.96 -9.37 -16.91
C PHE A 56 -3.70 -10.25 -16.95
N ALA A 57 -3.86 -11.55 -17.15
CA ALA A 57 -2.73 -12.47 -17.32
C ALA A 57 -1.87 -12.16 -18.56
N GLN A 58 -2.49 -11.74 -19.67
CA GLN A 58 -1.81 -11.43 -20.93
C GLN A 58 -0.93 -10.18 -20.82
N TYR A 59 -1.44 -9.12 -20.20
CA TYR A 59 -0.75 -7.83 -20.12
C TYR A 59 0.12 -7.68 -18.87
N GLY A 60 -0.14 -8.47 -17.81
CA GLY A 60 0.78 -8.66 -16.69
C GLY A 60 1.08 -7.41 -15.86
N TYR A 61 0.10 -6.53 -15.65
CA TYR A 61 0.25 -5.35 -14.77
C TYR A 61 0.55 -5.79 -13.33
N ASP A 62 1.50 -5.17 -12.64
CA ASP A 62 1.99 -5.71 -11.36
C ASP A 62 0.99 -5.65 -10.20
N VAL A 63 0.12 -4.64 -10.20
CA VAL A 63 -0.99 -4.54 -9.25
C VAL A 63 -2.25 -4.05 -9.94
N ILE A 64 -3.31 -4.85 -9.87
CA ILE A 64 -4.60 -4.56 -10.48
C ILE A 64 -5.65 -4.38 -9.40
N HIS A 65 -6.28 -3.22 -9.35
CA HIS A 65 -7.42 -2.93 -8.50
C HIS A 65 -8.70 -2.98 -9.32
N VAL A 66 -9.58 -3.92 -8.97
CA VAL A 66 -10.88 -4.07 -9.63
C VAL A 66 -12.01 -3.53 -8.76
N GLN A 67 -12.97 -2.86 -9.41
CA GLN A 67 -14.21 -2.37 -8.82
C GLN A 67 -15.41 -3.07 -9.46
N GLU A 68 -16.54 -3.11 -8.77
CA GLU A 68 -17.73 -3.90 -9.15
C GLU A 68 -17.46 -5.40 -9.37
N ASP A 69 -16.39 -5.93 -8.79
CA ASP A 69 -16.08 -7.35 -8.86
C ASP A 69 -16.91 -8.14 -7.84
N PHE A 70 -18.21 -8.26 -8.16
CA PHE A 70 -19.23 -8.88 -7.32
C PHE A 70 -19.47 -10.35 -7.73
N ASN A 71 -20.43 -10.59 -8.63
CA ASN A 71 -21.01 -11.92 -8.86
C ASN A 71 -20.20 -12.80 -9.82
N TYR A 72 -19.26 -12.21 -10.56
CA TYR A 72 -18.47 -12.90 -11.59
C TYR A 72 -16.98 -13.04 -11.23
N HIS A 73 -16.60 -12.69 -10.00
CA HIS A 73 -15.23 -12.77 -9.48
C HIS A 73 -14.51 -14.09 -9.80
N ALA A 74 -15.20 -15.21 -9.59
CA ALA A 74 -14.62 -16.53 -9.82
C ALA A 74 -14.14 -16.72 -11.27
N TYR A 75 -14.81 -16.10 -12.25
CA TYR A 75 -14.49 -16.22 -13.67
C TYR A 75 -13.29 -15.34 -14.08
N ILE A 76 -13.09 -14.19 -13.42
CA ILE A 76 -11.84 -13.42 -13.57
C ILE A 76 -10.68 -14.24 -13.01
N TYR A 77 -10.84 -14.81 -11.82
CA TYR A 77 -9.77 -15.56 -11.15
C TYR A 77 -9.48 -16.91 -11.81
N GLU A 78 -10.46 -17.49 -12.50
CA GLU A 78 -10.30 -18.71 -13.30
C GLU A 78 -9.22 -18.56 -14.37
N THR A 79 -9.11 -17.37 -14.98
CA THR A 79 -8.26 -17.15 -16.16
C THR A 79 -7.08 -16.21 -15.93
N ASP A 80 -7.06 -15.49 -14.80
CA ASP A 80 -5.91 -14.71 -14.35
C ASP A 80 -4.77 -15.59 -13.80
N ASN A 81 -3.53 -15.09 -13.71
CA ASN A 81 -2.37 -15.80 -13.15
C ASN A 81 -1.56 -15.04 -12.07
N HIS A 82 -2.03 -13.90 -11.55
CA HIS A 82 -1.34 -13.17 -10.47
C HIS A 82 -1.26 -14.02 -9.19
N PRO A 83 -0.08 -14.13 -8.54
CA PRO A 83 0.13 -15.04 -7.42
C PRO A 83 -0.51 -14.57 -6.10
N TYR A 84 -0.70 -13.26 -5.90
CA TYR A 84 -1.28 -12.72 -4.67
C TYR A 84 -2.62 -12.06 -4.98
N ARG A 85 -3.68 -12.54 -4.34
CA ARG A 85 -5.05 -12.12 -4.64
C ARG A 85 -5.86 -11.95 -3.36
N THR A 86 -6.70 -10.93 -3.33
CA THR A 86 -7.65 -10.76 -2.22
C THR A 86 -8.84 -11.71 -2.40
N PRO A 87 -9.34 -12.35 -1.34
CA PRO A 87 -10.59 -13.12 -1.43
C PRO A 87 -11.77 -12.18 -1.64
N THR A 88 -12.77 -12.59 -2.44
CA THR A 88 -14.04 -11.83 -2.56
C THR A 88 -14.73 -11.62 -1.22
N SER A 89 -15.46 -10.51 -1.09
CA SER A 89 -16.34 -10.23 0.04
C SER A 89 -17.81 -10.64 -0.21
N GLY A 90 -18.11 -11.21 -1.36
CA GLY A 90 -19.46 -11.66 -1.74
C GLY A 90 -20.02 -10.91 -2.94
N GLY A 91 -21.22 -11.32 -3.38
CA GLY A 91 -21.94 -10.68 -4.49
C GLY A 91 -22.55 -9.33 -4.10
N ALA A 92 -23.18 -8.67 -5.08
CA ALA A 92 -23.84 -7.38 -4.86
C ALA A 92 -24.88 -7.48 -3.73
N GLY A 93 -24.91 -6.48 -2.85
CA GLY A 93 -25.73 -6.45 -1.63
C GLY A 93 -25.06 -7.05 -0.39
N ILE A 94 -23.95 -7.78 -0.56
CA ILE A 94 -23.20 -8.43 0.54
C ILE A 94 -21.73 -8.02 0.52
N GLY A 95 -21.09 -8.04 -0.64
CA GLY A 95 -19.68 -7.69 -0.82
C GLY A 95 -19.47 -6.23 -1.22
N SER A 96 -18.23 -5.76 -1.09
CA SER A 96 -17.84 -4.41 -1.50
C SER A 96 -17.59 -4.27 -3.00
N GLY A 97 -17.41 -5.39 -3.72
CA GLY A 97 -17.02 -5.39 -5.13
C GLY A 97 -15.58 -4.91 -5.35
N LEU A 98 -14.76 -4.86 -4.30
CA LEU A 98 -13.37 -4.41 -4.34
C LEU A 98 -12.42 -5.56 -4.08
N ASN A 99 -11.60 -5.86 -5.08
CA ASN A 99 -10.57 -6.89 -5.02
C ASN A 99 -9.27 -6.39 -5.67
N THR A 100 -8.18 -7.06 -5.34
CA THR A 100 -6.84 -6.76 -5.87
C THR A 100 -6.17 -8.05 -6.33
N LEU A 101 -5.49 -7.97 -7.46
CA LEU A 101 -4.61 -8.99 -8.01
C LEU A 101 -3.19 -8.40 -8.08
N SER A 102 -2.17 -9.14 -7.65
CA SER A 102 -0.81 -8.61 -7.58
C SER A 102 0.28 -9.65 -7.80
N ASN A 103 1.37 -9.20 -8.43
CA ASN A 103 2.66 -9.91 -8.49
C ASN A 103 3.48 -9.77 -7.21
N PHE A 104 3.12 -8.82 -6.34
CA PHE A 104 3.80 -8.54 -5.08
C PHE A 104 3.01 -9.08 -3.90
N GLN A 105 3.74 -9.57 -2.90
CA GLN A 105 3.12 -9.93 -1.62
C GLN A 105 2.65 -8.68 -0.90
N PHE A 106 1.49 -8.77 -0.26
CA PHE A 106 0.93 -7.70 0.56
C PHE A 106 0.51 -8.21 1.94
N THR A 107 0.42 -7.28 2.88
CA THR A 107 -0.09 -7.49 4.24
C THR A 107 -1.13 -6.43 4.58
N ASN A 108 -1.72 -6.51 5.79
CA ASN A 108 -2.67 -5.52 6.32
C ASN A 108 -3.86 -5.25 5.39
N PHE A 109 -4.40 -6.29 4.74
CA PHE A 109 -5.56 -6.11 3.89
C PHE A 109 -6.80 -5.82 4.73
N VAL A 110 -7.38 -4.64 4.56
CA VAL A 110 -8.56 -4.16 5.28
C VAL A 110 -9.61 -3.68 4.29
N ARG A 111 -10.89 -3.96 4.57
CA ARG A 111 -12.04 -3.39 3.87
C ARG A 111 -12.77 -2.42 4.78
N THR A 112 -12.95 -1.20 4.32
CA THR A 112 -13.60 -0.14 5.08
C THR A 112 -14.84 0.33 4.33
N LYS A 113 -16.02 0.12 4.93
CA LYS A 113 -17.30 0.61 4.39
C LYS A 113 -17.34 2.14 4.47
N TRP A 114 -18.00 2.77 3.50
CA TRP A 114 -18.30 4.19 3.57
C TRP A 114 -19.16 4.55 4.80
N GLY A 115 -18.77 5.61 5.50
CA GLY A 115 -19.57 6.18 6.58
C GLY A 115 -20.74 7.03 6.09
N THR A 116 -20.71 7.46 4.82
CA THR A 116 -21.76 8.23 4.15
C THR A 116 -21.97 7.66 2.76
N CYS A 117 -23.23 7.46 2.37
CA CYS A 117 -23.63 6.98 1.04
C CYS A 117 -24.96 7.64 0.65
N SER A 118 -25.31 7.59 -0.63
CA SER A 118 -26.57 8.07 -1.20
C SER A 118 -27.20 6.98 -2.07
N ASP A 119 -28.53 6.88 -2.03
CA ASP A 119 -29.31 6.10 -3.02
C ASP A 119 -30.11 7.05 -3.94
N ALA A 120 -29.70 8.32 -4.06
CA ALA A 120 -30.43 9.31 -4.86
C ALA A 120 -30.31 9.01 -6.36
N GLU A 121 -29.12 8.59 -6.82
CA GLU A 121 -28.93 7.93 -8.12
C GLU A 121 -28.01 6.73 -7.96
N GLY A 122 -28.60 5.54 -7.91
CA GLY A 122 -27.87 4.31 -7.68
C GLY A 122 -28.44 3.53 -6.51
N ALA A 123 -27.62 2.63 -5.99
CA ALA A 123 -27.96 1.73 -4.89
C ALA A 123 -26.74 1.59 -3.95
N ASP A 124 -26.01 2.68 -3.77
CA ASP A 124 -24.69 2.72 -3.15
C ASP A 124 -24.75 2.41 -1.64
N CYS A 125 -25.89 2.67 -0.98
CA CYS A 125 -26.10 2.25 0.41
C CYS A 125 -26.55 0.78 0.55
N LEU A 126 -27.07 0.17 -0.53
CA LEU A 126 -27.62 -1.18 -0.52
C LEU A 126 -26.55 -2.28 -0.63
N THR A 127 -25.31 -1.91 -0.91
CA THR A 127 -24.14 -2.81 -0.86
C THR A 127 -23.04 -2.15 -0.02
N PRO A 128 -22.13 -2.89 0.64
CA PRO A 128 -21.07 -2.26 1.43
C PRO A 128 -19.95 -1.69 0.55
N LYS A 129 -20.28 -0.69 -0.29
CA LYS A 129 -19.28 0.12 -1.00
C LYS A 129 -18.33 0.77 0.01
N GLY A 130 -17.11 1.03 -0.44
CA GLY A 130 -16.03 1.40 0.45
C GLY A 130 -14.70 1.60 -0.26
N PHE A 131 -13.64 1.42 0.52
CA PHE A 131 -12.29 1.26 0.02
C PHE A 131 -11.63 0.04 0.66
N THR A 132 -10.56 -0.44 0.05
CA THR A 132 -9.65 -1.41 0.65
C THR A 132 -8.26 -0.82 0.76
N SER A 133 -7.55 -1.11 1.84
CA SER A 133 -6.14 -0.75 2.01
C SER A 133 -5.28 -2.01 2.15
N MET A 134 -4.05 -1.97 1.65
CA MET A 134 -3.03 -2.97 1.91
C MET A 134 -1.63 -2.38 1.84
N ARG A 135 -0.67 -3.04 2.47
CA ARG A 135 0.75 -2.69 2.37
C ARG A 135 1.44 -3.66 1.43
N VAL A 136 1.86 -3.17 0.27
CA VAL A 136 2.53 -3.96 -0.77
C VAL A 136 4.03 -3.88 -0.59
N ARG A 137 4.71 -5.03 -0.59
CA ARG A 137 6.18 -5.13 -0.59
C ARG A 137 6.66 -5.22 -2.04
N VAL A 138 7.09 -4.09 -2.60
CA VAL A 138 7.58 -4.01 -3.99
C VAL A 138 8.98 -4.63 -4.11
N ASP A 139 9.84 -4.36 -3.12
CA ASP A 139 11.17 -4.97 -2.98
C ASP A 139 11.52 -5.03 -1.47
N GLU A 140 12.68 -5.57 -1.11
CA GLU A 140 13.18 -5.53 0.25
C GLU A 140 13.29 -4.09 0.75
N GLY A 141 12.59 -3.79 1.85
CA GLY A 141 12.57 -2.44 2.42
C GLY A 141 11.82 -1.38 1.59
N VAL A 142 11.17 -1.77 0.48
CA VAL A 142 10.35 -0.87 -0.34
C VAL A 142 8.88 -1.23 -0.18
N TYR A 143 8.23 -0.48 0.70
CA TYR A 143 6.81 -0.64 1.00
C TYR A 143 6.00 0.54 0.46
N VAL A 144 4.86 0.21 -0.12
CA VAL A 144 3.92 1.20 -0.64
C VAL A 144 2.51 0.78 -0.21
N ASP A 145 1.75 1.72 0.34
CA ASP A 145 0.39 1.46 0.78
C ASP A 145 -0.58 1.72 -0.39
N PHE A 146 -1.35 0.70 -0.75
CA PHE A 146 -2.24 0.69 -1.91
C PHE A 146 -3.70 0.76 -1.45
N TYR A 147 -4.47 1.63 -2.11
CA TYR A 147 -5.88 1.87 -1.81
C TYR A 147 -6.76 1.65 -3.04
N ASN A 148 -7.66 0.65 -2.97
CA ASN A 148 -8.78 0.45 -3.90
C ASN A 148 -9.98 1.26 -3.43
N LEU A 149 -10.75 1.89 -4.31
CA LEU A 149 -12.01 2.50 -3.93
C LEU A 149 -13.05 2.42 -5.04
N HIS A 150 -14.32 2.40 -4.63
CA HIS A 150 -15.47 2.68 -5.47
C HIS A 150 -16.39 3.62 -4.68
N ALA A 151 -16.29 4.91 -4.96
CA ALA A 151 -17.06 5.96 -4.28
C ALA A 151 -18.50 6.05 -4.80
N ASP A 152 -19.33 6.83 -4.11
CA ASP A 152 -20.75 7.05 -4.44
C ASP A 152 -20.97 7.51 -5.88
N ALA A 153 -21.82 6.79 -6.63
CA ALA A 153 -22.18 7.09 -8.01
C ALA A 153 -23.28 8.16 -8.11
N GLY A 154 -23.52 8.70 -9.31
CA GLY A 154 -24.60 9.68 -9.51
C GLY A 154 -24.16 11.15 -9.46
N SER A 155 -25.06 12.01 -9.93
CA SER A 155 -24.84 13.45 -10.15
C SER A 155 -25.77 14.33 -9.32
N ASN A 156 -26.73 13.77 -8.59
CA ASN A 156 -27.56 14.56 -7.68
C ASN A 156 -26.74 15.12 -6.51
N ALA A 157 -27.24 16.19 -5.89
CA ALA A 157 -26.51 16.87 -4.82
C ALA A 157 -26.19 15.96 -3.61
N ALA A 158 -27.04 14.98 -3.33
CA ALA A 158 -26.80 13.98 -2.27
C ALA A 158 -25.62 13.06 -2.62
N ASP A 159 -25.56 12.59 -3.87
CA ASP A 159 -24.48 11.74 -4.37
C ASP A 159 -23.13 12.48 -4.35
N VAL A 160 -23.12 13.74 -4.82
CA VAL A 160 -21.93 14.61 -4.78
C VAL A 160 -21.45 14.80 -3.33
N THR A 161 -22.38 14.98 -2.39
CA THR A 161 -22.06 15.13 -0.96
C THR A 161 -21.47 13.84 -0.38
N ALA A 162 -22.10 12.70 -0.67
CA ALA A 162 -21.63 11.39 -0.22
C ALA A 162 -20.25 11.05 -0.79
N ARG A 163 -20.05 11.25 -2.10
CA ARG A 163 -18.76 11.07 -2.78
C ARG A 163 -17.68 11.96 -2.18
N SER A 164 -17.96 13.23 -1.93
CA SER A 164 -17.02 14.13 -1.24
C SER A 164 -16.63 13.63 0.15
N ALA A 165 -17.58 13.08 0.92
CA ALA A 165 -17.31 12.46 2.21
C ALA A 165 -16.50 11.16 2.08
N ASN A 166 -16.72 10.35 1.04
CA ASN A 166 -15.94 9.14 0.78
C ASN A 166 -14.47 9.46 0.52
N LEU A 167 -14.19 10.43 -0.36
CA LEU A 167 -12.82 10.85 -0.68
C LEU A 167 -12.10 11.42 0.55
N GLN A 168 -12.82 12.19 1.38
CA GLN A 168 -12.31 12.67 2.66
C GLN A 168 -12.01 11.51 3.62
N GLN A 169 -12.88 10.50 3.70
CA GLN A 169 -12.67 9.33 4.55
C GLN A 169 -11.38 8.56 4.16
N VAL A 170 -11.08 8.43 2.87
CA VAL A 170 -9.81 7.83 2.40
C VAL A 170 -8.62 8.71 2.80
N ALA A 171 -8.71 10.02 2.60
CA ALA A 171 -7.64 10.96 2.94
C ALA A 171 -7.29 10.93 4.44
N ASP A 172 -8.31 10.89 5.31
CA ASP A 172 -8.14 10.77 6.75
C ASP A 172 -7.53 9.41 7.14
N TYR A 173 -7.96 8.33 6.49
CA TYR A 173 -7.39 7.01 6.73
C TYR A 173 -5.91 6.94 6.36
N ILE A 174 -5.50 7.52 5.23
CA ILE A 174 -4.10 7.61 4.80
C ILE A 174 -3.26 8.36 5.85
N LYS A 175 -3.78 9.46 6.39
CA LYS A 175 -3.08 10.27 7.39
C LYS A 175 -2.75 9.49 8.66
N VAL A 176 -3.58 8.52 9.03
CA VAL A 176 -3.37 7.69 10.22
C VAL A 176 -2.56 6.43 9.90
N ASN A 177 -2.89 5.72 8.82
CA ASN A 177 -2.41 4.35 8.58
C ASN A 177 -1.22 4.26 7.62
N SER A 178 -0.86 5.37 6.97
CA SER A 178 0.24 5.44 5.98
C SER A 178 1.25 6.54 6.30
N VAL A 179 1.37 6.92 7.58
CA VAL A 179 2.45 7.81 8.05
C VAL A 179 3.81 7.22 7.69
N GLY A 180 4.71 8.06 7.15
CA GLY A 180 6.05 7.68 6.70
C GLY A 180 6.13 6.76 5.47
N ASN A 181 5.02 6.32 4.89
CA ASN A 181 5.02 5.42 3.72
C ASN A 181 4.70 6.14 2.42
N ALA A 182 5.22 5.58 1.32
CA ALA A 182 4.73 5.89 -0.01
C ALA A 182 3.31 5.34 -0.17
N VAL A 183 2.48 6.02 -0.98
CA VAL A 183 1.05 5.71 -1.09
C VAL A 183 0.60 5.77 -2.54
N LEU A 184 -0.23 4.82 -2.95
CA LEU A 184 -1.05 4.88 -4.17
C LEU A 184 -2.53 4.75 -3.81
N VAL A 185 -3.37 5.62 -4.39
CA VAL A 185 -4.84 5.51 -4.38
C VAL A 185 -5.29 5.40 -5.82
N PHE A 186 -5.96 4.31 -6.19
CA PHE A 186 -6.48 4.15 -7.53
C PHE A 186 -7.70 3.24 -7.61
N GLY A 187 -8.61 3.61 -8.50
CA GLY A 187 -9.92 2.98 -8.65
C GLY A 187 -10.96 3.97 -9.15
N ASP A 188 -12.21 3.58 -9.00
CA ASP A 188 -13.36 4.36 -9.41
C ASP A 188 -13.71 5.38 -8.33
N THR A 189 -13.33 6.64 -8.56
CA THR A 189 -13.63 7.72 -7.61
C THR A 189 -15.04 8.28 -7.78
N ASN A 190 -15.75 7.88 -8.84
CA ASN A 190 -16.95 8.55 -9.36
C ASN A 190 -16.82 10.07 -9.54
N ALA A 191 -15.60 10.61 -9.45
CA ALA A 191 -15.32 12.03 -9.37
C ALA A 191 -14.50 12.54 -10.56
N ARG A 192 -14.73 13.81 -10.89
CA ARG A 192 -14.07 14.57 -11.94
C ARG A 192 -13.54 15.87 -11.37
N TYR A 193 -12.37 16.29 -11.81
CA TYR A 193 -11.82 17.61 -11.52
C TYR A 193 -12.73 18.75 -11.97
N THR A 194 -13.48 18.53 -13.06
CA THR A 194 -14.42 19.49 -13.65
C THR A 194 -15.74 19.60 -12.87
N SER A 195 -16.16 18.55 -12.17
CA SER A 195 -17.41 18.53 -11.39
C SER A 195 -17.37 19.51 -10.22
N ALA A 196 -18.46 20.25 -9.99
CA ALA A 196 -18.60 21.11 -8.83
C ALA A 196 -19.02 20.33 -7.57
N GLY A 197 -18.44 20.67 -6.41
CA GLY A 197 -18.85 20.13 -5.11
C GLY A 197 -18.15 18.83 -4.70
N GLU A 198 -17.35 18.25 -5.59
CA GLU A 198 -16.56 17.05 -5.34
C GLU A 198 -15.19 17.37 -4.74
N ASN A 199 -14.81 16.64 -3.69
CA ASN A 199 -13.57 16.86 -2.95
C ASN A 199 -12.37 16.07 -3.50
N ILE A 200 -12.24 15.93 -4.82
CA ILE A 200 -11.17 15.11 -5.43
C ILE A 200 -9.75 15.62 -5.13
N ARG A 201 -9.61 16.92 -4.89
CA ARG A 201 -8.34 17.59 -4.52
C ARG A 201 -7.90 17.31 -3.09
N VAL A 202 -8.67 16.57 -2.30
CA VAL A 202 -8.31 16.21 -0.93
C VAL A 202 -6.98 15.46 -0.86
N PHE A 203 -6.72 14.55 -1.80
CA PHE A 203 -5.48 13.77 -1.83
C PHE A 203 -4.25 14.65 -2.05
N GLN A 204 -4.37 15.69 -2.87
CA GLN A 204 -3.30 16.67 -3.05
C GLN A 204 -3.16 17.56 -1.81
N THR A 205 -4.26 18.16 -1.35
CA THR A 205 -4.22 19.20 -0.31
C THR A 205 -3.91 18.66 1.08
N GLN A 206 -4.34 17.44 1.42
CA GLN A 206 -4.14 16.85 2.75
C GLN A 206 -3.06 15.77 2.77
N ASN A 207 -2.92 14.99 1.70
CA ASN A 207 -1.97 13.88 1.64
C ASN A 207 -0.74 14.20 0.77
N GLY A 208 -0.66 15.35 0.11
CA GLY A 208 0.50 15.72 -0.71
C GLY A 208 0.68 14.81 -1.93
N MET A 209 -0.41 14.26 -2.45
CA MET A 209 -0.39 13.33 -3.58
C MET A 209 -0.53 14.06 -4.91
N VAL A 210 0.00 13.45 -5.97
CA VAL A 210 -0.09 13.92 -7.36
C VAL A 210 -0.89 12.93 -8.18
N ASN A 211 -1.63 13.42 -9.18
CA ASN A 211 -2.31 12.60 -10.16
C ASN A 211 -1.46 12.48 -11.44
N PRO A 212 -1.06 11.28 -11.88
CA PRO A 212 -0.19 11.10 -13.04
C PRO A 212 -0.85 11.53 -14.36
N TRP A 213 -2.18 11.48 -14.49
CA TRP A 213 -2.86 12.02 -15.66
C TRP A 213 -2.67 13.53 -15.77
N VAL A 214 -2.88 14.24 -14.64
CA VAL A 214 -2.66 15.68 -14.58
C VAL A 214 -1.20 16.01 -14.83
N GLU A 215 -0.29 15.33 -14.14
CA GLU A 215 1.16 15.57 -14.23
C GLU A 215 1.70 15.34 -15.64
N LEU A 216 1.41 14.17 -16.23
CA LEU A 216 2.04 13.74 -17.47
C LEU A 216 1.26 14.16 -18.72
N ILE A 217 -0.06 14.04 -18.71
CA ILE A 217 -0.90 14.31 -19.89
C ILE A 217 -1.27 15.80 -19.96
N LEU A 218 -1.72 16.37 -18.83
CA LEU A 218 -2.09 17.79 -18.76
C LEU A 218 -0.92 18.70 -18.37
N LYS A 219 0.29 18.17 -18.20
CA LYS A 219 1.52 18.92 -17.88
C LYS A 219 1.37 19.76 -16.60
N GLY A 220 0.71 19.21 -15.60
CA GLY A 220 0.44 19.85 -14.31
C GLY A 220 -0.74 20.82 -14.29
N ALA A 221 -1.42 21.05 -15.43
CA ALA A 221 -2.58 21.95 -15.50
C ALA A 221 -3.86 21.21 -15.11
N GLU A 222 -4.24 21.27 -13.83
CA GLU A 222 -5.49 20.70 -13.35
C GLU A 222 -6.74 21.33 -14.02
N PRO A 223 -7.73 20.52 -14.44
CA PRO A 223 -8.99 21.06 -14.96
C PRO A 223 -9.73 21.91 -13.92
N ALA A 224 -10.28 23.05 -14.32
CA ALA A 224 -10.97 23.95 -13.40
C ALA A 224 -12.33 23.37 -12.94
N GLN A 225 -12.58 23.42 -11.63
CA GLN A 225 -13.85 23.00 -11.05
C GLN A 225 -15.02 23.85 -11.53
N GLY A 226 -16.17 23.22 -11.78
CA GLY A 226 -17.39 23.88 -12.25
C GLY A 226 -17.38 24.21 -13.75
N THR A 227 -16.42 23.68 -14.51
CA THR A 227 -16.39 23.80 -15.97
C THR A 227 -17.06 22.60 -16.65
N SER A 228 -17.32 22.70 -17.95
CA SER A 228 -17.89 21.60 -18.73
C SER A 228 -17.01 20.35 -18.63
N ALA A 229 -17.65 19.21 -18.44
CA ALA A 229 -16.95 17.93 -18.33
C ALA A 229 -16.17 17.58 -19.61
N LEU A 230 -14.95 17.07 -19.43
CA LEU A 230 -14.10 16.58 -20.51
C LEU A 230 -14.49 15.13 -20.84
N ILE A 231 -15.62 14.92 -21.53
CA ILE A 231 -16.19 13.58 -21.72
C ILE A 231 -15.29 12.68 -22.57
N CYS A 232 -15.01 11.46 -22.06
CA CYS A 232 -14.38 10.39 -22.82
C CYS A 232 -15.39 9.55 -23.60
N GLN A 233 -14.94 9.01 -24.74
CA GLN A 233 -15.59 7.87 -25.38
C GLN A 233 -15.24 6.56 -24.63
N ASN A 234 -16.02 5.50 -24.85
CA ASN A 234 -15.65 4.14 -24.45
C ASN A 234 -15.82 3.18 -25.65
N PRO A 235 -14.72 2.68 -26.25
CA PRO A 235 -13.33 2.86 -25.84
C PRO A 235 -12.83 4.31 -26.05
N SER A 236 -11.96 4.78 -25.16
CA SER A 236 -11.32 6.09 -25.31
C SER A 236 -10.25 6.03 -26.38
N THR A 237 -10.27 7.02 -27.28
CA THR A 237 -9.29 7.19 -28.36
C THR A 237 -8.25 8.27 -28.05
N THR A 238 -8.30 8.85 -26.85
CA THR A 238 -7.42 9.96 -26.44
C THR A 238 -7.21 9.98 -24.93
N ASN A 239 -6.03 10.43 -24.50
CA ASN A 239 -5.72 10.65 -23.09
C ASN A 239 -6.14 12.05 -22.60
N ASN A 240 -6.57 12.95 -23.50
CA ASN A 240 -6.93 14.34 -23.14
C ASN A 240 -8.38 14.52 -22.65
N CYS A 241 -9.09 13.42 -22.41
CA CYS A 241 -10.42 13.43 -21.80
C CYS A 241 -10.34 12.90 -20.37
N GLU A 242 -11.40 13.12 -19.61
CA GLU A 242 -11.54 12.73 -18.22
C GLU A 242 -12.54 11.57 -18.08
N THR A 243 -12.21 10.57 -17.28
CA THR A 243 -13.14 9.53 -16.77
C THR A 243 -13.41 9.80 -15.30
N VAL A 244 -14.10 8.90 -14.58
CA VAL A 244 -14.24 8.98 -13.11
C VAL A 244 -13.20 8.16 -12.36
N ASP A 245 -12.55 7.22 -13.04
CA ASP A 245 -11.41 6.48 -12.55
C ASP A 245 -10.21 7.42 -12.36
N LYS A 246 -9.46 7.28 -11.26
CA LYS A 246 -8.29 8.11 -10.96
C LYS A 246 -7.16 7.28 -10.38
N ILE A 247 -5.94 7.83 -10.51
CA ILE A 247 -4.74 7.37 -9.81
C ILE A 247 -4.18 8.60 -9.07
N PHE A 248 -3.74 8.41 -7.84
CA PHE A 248 -2.98 9.38 -7.06
C PHE A 248 -1.80 8.67 -6.42
N TYR A 249 -0.67 9.35 -6.31
CA TYR A 249 0.51 8.79 -5.67
C TYR A 249 1.31 9.83 -4.87
N ARG A 250 2.11 9.35 -3.93
CA ARG A 250 3.23 10.09 -3.32
C ARG A 250 4.35 9.14 -2.92
N GLY A 251 5.59 9.63 -2.94
CA GLY A 251 6.73 8.94 -2.34
C GLY A 251 6.78 9.07 -0.81
N SER A 252 7.92 8.71 -0.24
CA SER A 252 8.27 8.94 1.17
C SER A 252 9.71 9.42 1.29
N ARG A 253 10.19 9.68 2.51
CA ARG A 253 11.61 10.01 2.73
C ARG A 253 12.57 8.85 2.49
N ALA A 254 12.04 7.61 2.41
CA ALA A 254 12.80 6.40 2.13
C ALA A 254 12.70 5.96 0.66
N VAL A 255 11.64 6.35 -0.04
CA VAL A 255 11.36 5.93 -1.42
C VAL A 255 10.93 7.14 -2.25
N ASP A 256 11.79 7.55 -3.19
CA ASP A 256 11.38 8.45 -4.28
C ASP A 256 10.54 7.64 -5.26
N LEU A 257 9.28 8.03 -5.45
CA LEU A 257 8.32 7.34 -6.30
C LEU A 257 7.83 8.33 -7.35
N LYS A 258 7.87 7.96 -8.63
CA LYS A 258 7.51 8.84 -9.75
C LYS A 258 6.73 8.10 -10.81
N ALA A 259 5.62 8.68 -11.25
CA ALA A 259 4.94 8.21 -12.44
C ALA A 259 5.75 8.58 -13.70
N VAL A 260 5.95 7.61 -14.59
CA VAL A 260 6.68 7.80 -15.86
C VAL A 260 5.81 7.49 -17.08
N PHE A 261 4.62 6.92 -16.86
CA PHE A 261 3.66 6.57 -17.91
C PHE A 261 2.23 6.68 -17.37
N TRP A 262 1.30 7.01 -18.26
CA TRP A 262 -0.13 6.97 -18.00
C TRP A 262 -0.91 6.73 -19.31
N ASN A 263 -1.96 5.91 -19.28
CA ASN A 263 -2.80 5.65 -20.46
C ASN A 263 -4.22 5.18 -20.10
N TYR A 264 -5.19 5.46 -20.99
CA TYR A 264 -6.41 4.67 -21.10
C TYR A 264 -6.12 3.38 -21.87
N GLU A 265 -6.30 2.23 -21.24
CA GLU A 265 -6.02 0.91 -21.84
C GLU A 265 -7.24 0.33 -22.55
N SER A 266 -8.18 1.17 -22.99
CA SER A 266 -9.48 0.79 -23.53
C SER A 266 -9.41 -0.27 -24.63
N ASP A 267 -8.53 -0.08 -25.62
CA ASP A 267 -8.39 -1.00 -26.76
C ASP A 267 -7.81 -2.37 -26.35
N LYS A 268 -7.07 -2.44 -25.23
CA LYS A 268 -6.58 -3.71 -24.70
C LYS A 268 -7.71 -4.55 -24.11
N PHE A 269 -8.78 -3.90 -23.63
CA PHE A 269 -9.89 -4.54 -22.93
C PHE A 269 -11.18 -4.64 -23.76
N LEU A 270 -11.01 -5.00 -25.03
CA LEU A 270 -12.11 -5.37 -25.93
C LEU A 270 -12.28 -6.88 -26.02
N SER A 271 -13.52 -7.34 -26.17
CA SER A 271 -13.87 -8.73 -26.41
C SER A 271 -13.23 -9.26 -27.70
N SER A 272 -13.27 -10.57 -27.91
CA SER A 272 -12.84 -11.19 -29.17
C SER A 272 -13.58 -10.67 -30.41
N SER A 273 -14.78 -10.10 -30.25
CA SER A 273 -15.55 -9.45 -31.32
C SER A 273 -15.33 -7.93 -31.40
N GLY A 274 -14.41 -7.38 -30.61
CA GLY A 274 -14.08 -5.94 -30.62
C GLY A 274 -15.06 -5.05 -29.86
N THR A 275 -15.94 -5.61 -29.03
CA THR A 275 -16.87 -4.83 -28.18
C THR A 275 -16.25 -4.54 -26.82
N ILE A 276 -16.68 -3.48 -26.14
CA ILE A 276 -16.23 -3.18 -24.77
C ILE A 276 -16.55 -4.34 -23.81
N LEU A 277 -15.64 -4.62 -22.86
CA LEU A 277 -15.86 -5.60 -21.80
C LEU A 277 -16.42 -4.99 -20.51
N SER A 278 -16.36 -3.66 -20.41
CA SER A 278 -16.89 -2.86 -19.30
C SER A 278 -17.32 -1.49 -19.84
N ASP A 279 -18.26 -0.86 -19.16
CA ASP A 279 -18.68 0.52 -19.40
C ASP A 279 -17.65 1.56 -18.93
N HIS A 280 -16.58 1.12 -18.26
CA HIS A 280 -15.43 1.95 -17.91
C HIS A 280 -14.24 1.75 -18.86
N ASN A 281 -13.45 2.81 -19.02
CA ASN A 281 -12.12 2.72 -19.64
C ASN A 281 -11.09 2.36 -18.55
N PRO A 282 -10.40 1.22 -18.62
CA PRO A 282 -9.32 0.92 -17.68
C PRO A 282 -8.22 1.98 -17.76
N ILE A 283 -7.70 2.39 -16.61
CA ILE A 283 -6.58 3.35 -16.53
C ILE A 283 -5.34 2.68 -15.93
N THR A 284 -4.17 3.04 -16.46
CA THR A 284 -2.89 2.53 -15.97
C THR A 284 -1.91 3.65 -15.69
N SER A 285 -0.92 3.34 -14.86
CA SER A 285 0.29 4.11 -14.74
C SER A 285 1.48 3.20 -14.41
N THR A 286 2.66 3.58 -14.90
CA THR A 286 3.92 2.94 -14.53
C THR A 286 4.68 3.88 -13.60
N PHE A 287 5.20 3.30 -12.52
CA PHE A 287 5.95 4.01 -11.49
C PHE A 287 7.38 3.51 -11.42
N THR A 288 8.32 4.45 -11.45
CA THR A 288 9.70 4.16 -11.03
C THR A 288 9.87 4.49 -9.56
N TRP A 289 10.69 3.71 -8.88
CA TRP A 289 11.08 3.97 -7.50
C TRP A 289 12.60 3.96 -7.35
N THR A 290 13.10 4.74 -6.40
CA THR A 290 14.52 4.74 -6.00
C THR A 290 14.61 4.90 -4.49
N MET A 291 15.43 4.07 -3.85
CA MET A 291 15.70 4.18 -2.43
C MET A 291 16.45 5.48 -2.13
N SER A 292 16.10 6.11 -1.02
CA SER A 292 16.75 7.31 -0.55
C SER A 292 18.21 7.04 -0.13
N ASN A 293 19.06 8.04 -0.40
CA ASN A 293 20.45 8.04 0.03
C ASN A 293 20.63 8.48 1.48
N SER A 294 19.56 8.94 2.14
CA SER A 294 19.59 9.41 3.54
C SER A 294 18.90 8.45 4.49
N PHE A 295 17.82 7.81 4.04
CA PHE A 295 17.05 6.86 4.85
C PHE A 295 16.69 5.62 4.05
N ARG A 296 16.79 4.46 4.70
CA ARG A 296 16.31 3.18 4.16
C ARG A 296 15.51 2.45 5.22
N GLN A 297 14.67 1.51 4.81
CA GLN A 297 13.92 0.66 5.72
C GLN A 297 14.36 -0.79 5.55
N SER A 298 14.28 -1.58 6.62
CA SER A 298 14.43 -3.03 6.53
C SER A 298 13.17 -3.70 5.98
N ASP A 299 13.09 -5.02 6.00
CA ASP A 299 11.77 -5.67 6.01
C ASP A 299 11.09 -5.56 7.38
N LEU A 300 9.76 -5.70 7.39
CA LEU A 300 8.95 -5.88 8.61
C LEU A 300 9.02 -7.35 9.07
N PHE A 301 8.91 -7.58 10.38
CA PHE A 301 8.86 -8.92 10.98
C PHE A 301 7.92 -8.93 12.18
N GLY A 302 7.07 -9.94 12.33
CA GLY A 302 5.92 -9.96 13.22
C GLY A 302 4.58 -9.81 12.49
N GLY A 303 3.49 -9.77 13.27
CA GLY A 303 2.11 -9.86 12.79
C GLY A 303 1.37 -8.51 12.72
N PRO A 304 0.42 -8.37 11.78
CA PRO A 304 -0.24 -7.09 11.52
C PRO A 304 -1.45 -6.82 12.42
N HIS A 305 -1.22 -6.74 13.74
CA HIS A 305 -2.31 -6.75 14.74
C HIS A 305 -2.34 -5.50 15.64
N GLY A 306 -1.39 -4.58 15.48
CA GLY A 306 -1.25 -3.38 16.30
C GLY A 306 -1.63 -2.09 15.58
N THR A 307 -1.33 -0.96 16.20
CA THR A 307 -1.48 0.38 15.65
C THR A 307 -0.25 0.74 14.84
N TRP A 308 -0.43 1.28 13.63
CA TRP A 308 0.69 1.67 12.78
C TRP A 308 1.50 2.84 13.38
N PHE A 309 2.82 2.70 13.35
CA PHE A 309 3.75 3.79 13.61
C PHE A 309 4.89 3.79 12.59
N ASN A 310 5.47 4.97 12.35
CA ASN A 310 6.67 5.12 11.54
C ASN A 310 7.42 6.40 11.95
N ASP A 311 8.64 6.26 12.46
CA ASP A 311 9.44 7.39 12.92
C ASP A 311 9.93 8.28 11.78
N LEU A 312 9.90 7.78 10.53
CA LEU A 312 10.63 8.34 9.40
C LEU A 312 10.35 9.83 9.15
N ASP A 313 9.09 10.27 9.23
CA ASP A 313 8.74 11.68 9.02
C ASP A 313 9.26 12.59 10.13
N SER A 314 9.45 12.05 11.33
CA SER A 314 9.90 12.77 12.51
C SER A 314 11.42 12.70 12.74
N LEU A 315 12.14 11.84 12.00
CA LEU A 315 13.60 11.77 12.07
C LEU A 315 14.24 13.07 11.57
N PRO A 316 15.34 13.55 12.18
CA PRO A 316 16.11 14.66 11.59
C PRO A 316 16.63 14.29 10.19
N SER A 317 17.15 15.26 9.43
CA SER A 317 17.71 14.99 8.09
C SER A 317 19.06 14.27 8.11
N THR A 318 19.75 14.29 9.26
CA THR A 318 21.03 13.60 9.50
C THR A 318 20.96 12.75 10.76
N SER A 319 21.85 11.78 10.89
CA SER A 319 21.97 10.87 12.05
C SER A 319 23.30 11.02 12.79
N SER A 320 23.88 12.23 12.73
CA SER A 320 25.17 12.58 13.33
C SER A 320 25.04 13.72 14.34
N GLY A 321 26.09 13.94 15.15
CA GLY A 321 26.10 14.99 16.18
C GLY A 321 24.93 14.89 17.17
N GLN A 322 24.10 15.94 17.25
CA GLN A 322 22.91 15.98 18.11
C GLN A 322 21.79 15.03 17.66
N ASN A 323 21.83 14.58 16.41
CA ASN A 323 20.86 13.65 15.85
C ASN A 323 21.34 12.19 15.89
N LYS A 324 22.55 11.95 16.40
CA LYS A 324 23.09 10.58 16.54
C LYS A 324 22.31 9.82 17.61
N PRO A 325 21.94 8.54 17.37
CA PRO A 325 21.52 7.64 18.44
C PRO A 325 22.55 7.56 19.58
N SER A 326 22.09 7.78 20.80
CA SER A 326 22.90 7.82 22.02
C SER A 326 22.52 6.74 23.03
N LYS A 327 21.28 6.21 22.99
CA LYS A 327 20.85 5.12 23.87
C LYS A 327 19.78 4.25 23.23
N ILE A 328 19.95 2.93 23.35
CA ILE A 328 18.94 1.92 23.03
C ILE A 328 18.24 1.53 24.32
N SER A 329 16.91 1.47 24.32
CA SER A 329 16.09 1.09 25.47
C SER A 329 15.09 0.02 25.03
N LEU A 330 15.08 -1.14 25.67
CA LEU A 330 14.21 -2.26 25.32
C LEU A 330 13.46 -2.72 26.57
N ARG A 331 12.19 -3.06 26.43
CA ARG A 331 11.40 -3.68 27.51
C ARG A 331 10.89 -5.04 27.09
N GLY A 332 10.92 -5.99 28.01
CA GLY A 332 10.38 -7.32 27.73
C GLY A 332 10.52 -8.30 28.89
N ALA A 333 9.79 -9.41 28.75
CA ALA A 333 9.87 -10.56 29.64
C ALA A 333 9.65 -11.84 28.80
N SER A 334 8.43 -12.39 28.80
CA SER A 334 8.08 -13.50 27.90
C SER A 334 8.04 -13.07 26.43
N ARG A 335 7.72 -11.80 26.17
CA ARG A 335 7.67 -11.18 24.84
C ARG A 335 8.40 -9.83 24.84
N LEU A 336 8.59 -9.26 23.66
CA LEU A 336 9.09 -7.91 23.49
C LEU A 336 7.94 -6.94 23.73
N ASP A 337 8.07 -6.12 24.76
CA ASP A 337 7.02 -5.21 25.20
C ASP A 337 7.17 -3.85 24.53
N SER A 338 8.39 -3.31 24.51
CA SER A 338 8.65 -1.98 23.96
C SER A 338 10.06 -1.87 23.37
N VAL A 339 10.19 -0.98 22.38
CA VAL A 339 11.48 -0.56 21.80
C VAL A 339 11.63 0.95 21.91
N GLY A 340 12.86 1.40 22.10
CA GLY A 340 13.17 2.81 22.27
C GLY A 340 14.57 3.19 21.79
N LEU A 341 14.67 4.37 21.19
CA LEU A 341 15.92 4.95 20.74
C LEU A 341 15.96 6.44 21.08
N THR A 342 16.95 6.84 21.87
CA THR A 342 17.19 8.23 22.24
C THR A 342 18.36 8.79 21.43
N LEU A 343 18.20 10.01 20.93
CA LEU A 343 19.24 10.76 20.24
C LEU A 343 20.09 11.56 21.25
N THR A 344 21.28 12.01 20.85
CA THR A 344 22.13 12.90 21.67
C THR A 344 21.41 14.18 22.11
N SER A 345 20.50 14.71 21.29
CA SER A 345 19.64 15.86 21.61
C SER A 345 18.64 15.61 22.73
N GLY A 346 18.44 14.37 23.16
CA GLY A 346 17.42 13.96 24.13
C GLY A 346 16.08 13.58 23.50
N LYS A 347 15.87 13.84 22.20
CA LYS A 347 14.68 13.35 21.48
C LYS A 347 14.66 11.82 21.53
N SER A 348 13.51 11.23 21.84
CA SER A 348 13.33 9.78 21.95
C SER A 348 12.15 9.30 21.12
N TYR A 349 12.34 8.14 20.50
CA TYR A 349 11.31 7.37 19.81
C TYR A 349 11.04 6.14 20.65
N ILE A 350 9.81 5.91 21.06
CA ILE A 350 9.42 4.81 21.93
C ILE A 350 8.10 4.25 21.43
N HIS A 351 8.06 2.94 21.20
CA HIS A 351 6.90 2.18 20.70
C HIS A 351 6.70 0.95 21.56
N GLY A 352 5.44 0.49 21.66
CA GLY A 352 5.00 -0.60 22.51
C GLY A 352 4.55 -0.16 23.90
N GLY A 353 4.46 -1.13 24.80
CA GLY A 353 3.87 -0.97 26.12
C GLY A 353 4.82 -0.49 27.21
N THR A 354 4.39 -0.73 28.46
CA THR A 354 5.16 -0.42 29.67
C THR A 354 5.47 -1.64 30.53
N GLY A 355 5.11 -2.84 30.07
CA GLY A 355 5.35 -4.09 30.77
C GLY A 355 6.82 -4.51 30.70
N GLY A 356 7.07 -5.74 31.16
CA GLY A 356 8.42 -6.32 31.21
C GLY A 356 9.44 -5.55 32.05
N ASN A 357 10.71 -5.95 31.92
CA ASN A 357 11.84 -5.27 32.54
C ASN A 357 12.56 -4.41 31.51
N LEU A 358 13.04 -3.24 31.94
CA LEU A 358 13.83 -2.33 31.11
C LEU A 358 15.29 -2.81 31.04
N ALA A 359 15.81 -2.89 29.82
CA ALA A 359 17.23 -3.07 29.52
C ALA A 359 17.69 -1.90 28.64
N GLU A 360 18.81 -1.28 28.98
CA GLU A 360 19.33 -0.12 28.25
C GLU A 360 20.81 -0.29 27.88
N LEU A 361 21.20 0.34 26.77
CA LEU A 361 22.58 0.47 26.35
C LEU A 361 22.85 1.90 25.87
N THR A 362 23.61 2.65 26.67
CA THR A 362 24.16 3.95 26.25
C THR A 362 25.34 3.73 25.30
N LEU A 363 25.27 4.31 24.11
CA LEU A 363 26.25 4.19 23.04
C LEU A 363 27.40 5.19 23.25
N ALA A 364 28.64 4.74 23.05
CA ALA A 364 29.78 5.64 23.03
C ALA A 364 29.73 6.60 21.82
N ALA A 365 30.58 7.65 21.84
CA ALA A 365 30.61 8.67 20.78
C ALA A 365 30.84 8.07 19.38
N ASN A 366 31.71 7.07 19.25
CA ASN A 366 32.06 6.40 17.98
C ASN A 366 31.41 5.02 17.83
N GLU A 367 30.31 4.78 18.53
CA GLU A 367 29.59 3.50 18.51
C GLU A 367 28.19 3.67 17.95
N TYR A 368 27.81 2.73 17.09
CA TYR A 368 26.59 2.77 16.30
C TYR A 368 25.83 1.47 16.45
N TRP A 369 24.51 1.53 16.44
CA TRP A 369 23.68 0.33 16.38
C TRP A 369 23.66 -0.19 14.94
N THR A 370 24.23 -1.36 14.69
CA THR A 370 24.44 -1.86 13.32
C THR A 370 23.68 -3.14 13.02
N LYS A 371 23.31 -3.94 14.02
CA LYS A 371 22.57 -5.19 13.81
C LYS A 371 21.45 -5.40 14.83
N ALA A 372 20.41 -6.09 14.41
CA ALA A 372 19.36 -6.56 15.30
C ALA A 372 18.95 -8.00 14.96
N LYS A 373 18.69 -8.81 15.98
CA LYS A 373 18.00 -10.10 15.83
C LYS A 373 16.60 -9.95 16.42
N LEU A 374 15.57 -10.17 15.61
CA LEU A 374 14.19 -10.25 16.07
C LEU A 374 13.73 -11.69 16.05
N CYS A 375 12.94 -12.09 17.04
CA CYS A 375 12.23 -13.37 17.03
C CYS A 375 10.74 -13.14 17.20
N GLU A 376 9.93 -13.93 16.50
CA GLU A 376 8.47 -13.88 16.57
C GLU A 376 7.86 -15.18 17.09
N GLY A 377 6.60 -15.11 17.49
CA GLY A 377 5.84 -16.26 17.96
C GLY A 377 4.36 -15.95 18.03
N GLN A 378 3.57 -16.99 18.33
CA GLN A 378 2.12 -16.88 18.47
C GLN A 378 1.73 -16.62 19.93
N TYR A 379 0.87 -15.64 20.16
CA TYR A 379 0.24 -15.38 21.44
C TYR A 379 -1.22 -14.98 21.24
N ASN A 380 -2.14 -15.69 21.90
CA ASN A 380 -3.59 -15.49 21.77
C ASN A 380 -4.08 -15.47 20.31
N GLY A 381 -3.47 -16.29 19.44
CA GLY A 381 -3.84 -16.39 18.03
C GLY A 381 -3.26 -15.32 17.11
N HIS A 382 -2.43 -14.41 17.64
CA HIS A 382 -1.75 -13.36 16.88
C HIS A 382 -0.23 -13.60 16.85
N THR A 383 0.41 -13.38 15.70
CA THR A 383 1.87 -13.35 15.61
C THR A 383 2.39 -12.04 16.21
N ARG A 384 3.41 -12.11 17.07
CA ARG A 384 4.02 -10.95 17.75
C ARG A 384 5.52 -11.07 17.82
N ASN A 385 6.22 -9.96 18.07
CA ASN A 385 7.64 -10.01 18.38
C ASN A 385 7.86 -10.45 19.84
N PHE A 386 8.64 -11.51 20.02
CA PHE A 386 8.94 -12.10 21.33
C PHE A 386 10.29 -11.65 21.89
N TYR A 387 11.21 -11.23 21.01
CA TYR A 387 12.58 -10.93 21.39
C TYR A 387 13.23 -9.93 20.45
N LEU A 388 14.09 -9.08 21.01
CA LEU A 388 15.03 -8.26 20.28
C LEU A 388 16.42 -8.36 20.91
N LEU A 389 17.45 -8.60 20.11
CA LEU A 389 18.86 -8.38 20.46
C LEU A 389 19.45 -7.30 19.57
N ALA A 390 19.86 -6.19 20.15
CA ALA A 390 20.64 -5.15 19.47
C ALA A 390 22.13 -5.46 19.60
N THR A 391 22.89 -5.28 18.52
CA THR A 391 24.35 -5.37 18.51
C THR A 391 24.96 -4.13 17.87
N THR A 392 25.99 -3.57 18.52
CA THR A 392 26.65 -2.34 18.08
C THR A 392 27.90 -2.61 17.24
N SER A 393 28.44 -1.55 16.63
CA SER A 393 29.70 -1.58 15.87
C SER A 393 30.92 -2.03 16.69
N THR A 394 30.87 -1.97 18.02
CA THR A 394 31.93 -2.43 18.93
C THR A 394 31.65 -3.82 19.52
N GLY A 395 30.57 -4.48 19.09
CA GLY A 395 30.17 -5.82 19.54
C GLY A 395 29.44 -5.83 20.89
N ARG A 396 29.09 -4.67 21.47
CA ARG A 396 28.24 -4.62 22.66
C ARG A 396 26.80 -4.92 22.29
N THR A 397 26.05 -5.44 23.26
CA THR A 397 24.68 -5.91 23.05
C THR A 397 23.74 -5.48 24.16
N VAL A 398 22.45 -5.41 23.81
CA VAL A 398 21.33 -5.32 24.75
C VAL A 398 20.16 -6.09 24.18
N SER A 399 19.40 -6.78 25.02
CA SER A 399 18.23 -7.54 24.58
C SER A 399 17.09 -7.46 25.58
N ALA A 400 15.90 -7.76 25.09
CA ALA A 400 14.70 -7.92 25.90
C ALA A 400 13.77 -8.97 25.28
N GLY A 401 12.93 -9.57 26.11
CA GLY A 401 12.02 -10.65 25.71
C GLY A 401 12.68 -12.04 25.78
N THR A 402 12.02 -13.04 25.21
CA THR A 402 12.50 -14.44 25.19
C THR A 402 12.61 -14.92 23.74
N ALA A 403 13.81 -15.32 23.33
CA ALA A 403 14.04 -15.80 21.96
C ALA A 403 13.19 -17.05 21.67
N THR A 404 12.63 -17.11 20.46
CA THR A 404 11.89 -18.27 19.93
C THR A 404 12.76 -19.00 18.90
N SER A 405 12.22 -20.05 18.28
CA SER A 405 12.88 -20.73 17.16
C SER A 405 12.80 -19.96 15.84
N ASP A 406 11.87 -19.02 15.72
CA ASP A 406 11.65 -18.23 14.51
C ASP A 406 12.24 -16.84 14.68
N CYS A 407 13.42 -16.63 14.09
CA CYS A 407 14.16 -15.40 14.20
C CYS A 407 14.73 -14.93 12.87
N LYS A 408 14.77 -13.62 12.68
CA LYS A 408 15.38 -12.93 11.55
C LYS A 408 16.47 -11.98 12.02
N GLU A 409 17.58 -11.96 11.29
CA GLU A 409 18.69 -11.03 11.50
C GLU A 409 18.52 -9.83 10.55
N PHE A 410 18.88 -8.65 11.06
CA PHE A 410 18.86 -7.38 10.36
C PHE A 410 20.22 -6.72 10.51
N ALA A 411 20.74 -6.15 9.43
CA ALA A 411 22.02 -5.47 9.43
C ALA A 411 21.95 -4.20 8.61
N ALA A 412 22.42 -3.09 9.20
CA ALA A 412 22.70 -1.89 8.46
C ALA A 412 23.88 -2.13 7.50
N ALA A 413 23.78 -1.62 6.27
CA ALA A 413 24.87 -1.67 5.31
C ALA A 413 26.12 -0.93 5.83
N GLN A 414 27.28 -1.18 5.24
CA GLN A 414 28.51 -0.47 5.60
C GLN A 414 28.31 1.05 5.47
N GLY A 415 28.65 1.80 6.53
CA GLY A 415 28.44 3.26 6.61
C GLY A 415 27.05 3.69 7.07
N TRP A 416 26.17 2.73 7.40
CA TRP A 416 24.83 2.97 7.92
C TRP A 416 24.68 2.45 9.35
N GLN A 417 23.66 2.96 10.05
CA GLN A 417 23.27 2.58 11.39
C GLN A 417 21.74 2.56 11.52
N ILE A 418 21.21 1.87 12.52
CA ILE A 418 19.79 1.91 12.89
C ILE A 418 19.51 3.21 13.65
N VAL A 419 18.54 3.99 13.16
CA VAL A 419 18.24 5.35 13.63
C VAL A 419 16.79 5.56 14.05
N GLY A 420 15.93 4.56 13.87
CA GLY A 420 14.53 4.63 14.24
C GLY A 420 13.79 3.34 13.87
N PHE A 421 12.48 3.36 14.06
CA PHE A 421 11.62 2.20 13.91
C PHE A 421 10.39 2.52 13.06
N TYR A 422 9.79 1.46 12.54
CA TYR A 422 8.46 1.51 11.93
C TYR A 422 7.81 0.12 12.06
N GLY A 423 6.49 0.04 12.15
CA GLY A 423 5.82 -1.21 12.48
C GLY A 423 4.44 -1.03 13.10
N GLN A 424 4.02 -2.04 13.86
CA GLN A 424 2.75 -2.03 14.57
C GLN A 424 2.95 -2.41 16.03
N ASP A 425 2.34 -1.64 16.93
CA ASP A 425 2.46 -1.82 18.36
C ASP A 425 1.12 -1.71 19.09
N GLY A 426 1.14 -2.01 20.38
CA GLY A 426 0.03 -1.84 21.30
C GLY A 426 0.54 -1.99 22.72
N ASP A 427 -0.07 -2.88 23.50
CA ASP A 427 0.49 -3.25 24.82
C ASP A 427 1.85 -3.97 24.70
N GLU A 428 2.16 -4.54 23.53
CA GLU A 428 3.42 -5.22 23.20
C GLU A 428 3.79 -4.91 21.73
N MET A 429 4.97 -5.35 21.28
CA MET A 429 5.38 -5.20 19.87
C MET A 429 4.75 -6.30 18.99
N ASP A 430 3.85 -5.94 18.08
CA ASP A 430 3.22 -6.88 17.15
C ASP A 430 4.07 -7.11 15.90
N GLN A 431 4.56 -6.02 15.27
CA GLN A 431 5.40 -6.06 14.08
C GLN A 431 6.45 -4.95 14.13
N LEU A 432 7.68 -5.23 13.70
CA LEU A 432 8.78 -4.29 13.77
C LEU A 432 9.70 -4.37 12.54
N GLY A 433 10.10 -3.20 12.06
CA GLY A 433 11.20 -2.98 11.15
C GLY A 433 12.06 -1.81 11.62
N PHE A 434 13.23 -1.68 11.00
CA PHE A 434 14.24 -0.69 11.34
C PHE A 434 14.39 0.35 10.23
N ILE A 435 14.63 1.59 10.64
CA ILE A 435 15.05 2.67 9.75
C ILE A 435 16.57 2.80 9.85
N TYR A 436 17.23 2.82 8.70
CA TYR A 436 18.67 3.03 8.58
C TYR A 436 18.97 4.47 8.16
N GLY A 437 20.02 5.05 8.74
CA GLY A 437 20.59 6.34 8.35
C GLY A 437 22.11 6.29 8.27
N LEU A 438 22.73 7.23 7.57
CA LEU A 438 24.19 7.32 7.43
C LEU A 438 24.87 7.63 8.77
N ILE A 439 26.06 7.07 8.99
CA ILE A 439 26.91 7.37 10.15
C ILE A 439 27.43 8.81 10.12
#